data_AF-A0A2S7WPJ6-F1
#
_entry.id   AF-A0A2S7WPJ6-F1
#
_cell.length_a   1.000
_cell.length_b   1.000
_cell.length_c   1.000
_cell.angle_alpha   90.00
_cell.angle_beta   90.00
_cell.angle_gamma   90.00
#
_symmetry.space_group_name_H-M   'P 1'
#
loop_
_entity.id
_entity.type
_entity.pdbx_description
1 polymer ?
#
loop_
_entity_poly.entity_id
_entity_poly.type
_entity_poly.pdbx_seq_one_letter_code
_entity_poly.pdbx_strand_id
1 'polypeptide(L)'
;MIVLATQKDSKKLTEIALISKAFWGYSKDLIESWRKDLTITSKMISDCSVYKFVVDESIAGFYVLNLPKENSIELEMLFVLPNFIGKGIGKQLLFHAFEKAKEYKAKSMRLLADPNAVPFYESKGFTIIDKKESSIEDRFLPVMIKEI
;
A
#
# COMPACT_ATOMS: atom_id res chain seq x y z
N MET A 1 -13.47 8.48 -6.94
CA MET A 1 -12.41 8.93 -7.89
C MET A 1 -11.05 8.91 -7.21
N ILE A 2 -9.97 8.72 -7.96
CA ILE A 2 -8.60 8.77 -7.43
C ILE A 2 -8.05 10.18 -7.58
N VAL A 3 -7.48 10.72 -6.52
CA VAL A 3 -6.89 12.07 -6.47
C VAL A 3 -5.59 12.07 -5.67
N LEU A 4 -4.75 13.08 -5.87
CA LEU A 4 -3.53 13.26 -5.09
C LEU A 4 -3.88 13.55 -3.61
N ALA A 5 -3.12 12.97 -2.69
CA ALA A 5 -3.22 13.29 -1.28
C ALA A 5 -2.46 14.59 -0.97
N THR A 6 -2.87 15.25 0.10
CA THR A 6 -2.23 16.45 0.65
C THR A 6 -1.69 16.13 2.04
N GLN A 7 -0.75 16.93 2.54
CA GLN A 7 -0.17 16.72 3.88
C GLN A 7 -1.23 16.69 5.01
N LYS A 8 -2.38 17.34 4.79
CA LYS A 8 -3.53 17.34 5.72
C LYS A 8 -4.19 15.96 5.84
N ASP A 9 -4.01 15.09 4.84
CA ASP A 9 -4.58 13.74 4.83
C ASP A 9 -3.80 12.75 5.72
N SER A 10 -2.56 13.06 6.13
CA SER A 10 -1.64 12.18 6.87
C SER A 10 -2.30 11.41 8.02
N LYS A 11 -3.02 12.11 8.90
CA LYS A 11 -3.76 11.50 10.02
C LYS A 11 -4.82 10.52 9.52
N LYS A 12 -5.59 10.90 8.51
CA LYS A 12 -6.67 10.06 7.99
C LYS A 12 -6.16 8.83 7.27
N LEU A 13 -5.08 8.96 6.50
CA LEU A 13 -4.44 7.83 5.83
C LEU A 13 -3.84 6.84 6.86
N THR A 14 -3.26 7.35 7.95
CA THR A 14 -2.79 6.53 9.08
C THR A 14 -3.94 5.75 9.72
N GLU A 15 -5.07 6.39 10.00
CA GLU A 15 -6.26 5.69 10.51
C GLU A 15 -6.72 4.56 9.58
N ILE A 16 -6.76 4.82 8.28
CA ILE A 16 -7.15 3.83 7.27
C ILE A 16 -6.17 2.65 7.27
N ALA A 17 -4.87 2.90 7.32
CA ALA A 17 -3.85 1.85 7.35
C ALA A 17 -4.05 0.92 8.56
N LEU A 18 -4.25 1.50 9.75
CA LEU A 18 -4.47 0.76 10.99
C LEU A 18 -5.75 -0.07 10.95
N ILE A 19 -6.88 0.52 10.54
CA ILE A 19 -8.18 -0.16 10.46
C ILE A 19 -8.14 -1.27 9.40
N SER A 20 -7.56 -0.98 8.23
CA SER A 20 -7.42 -1.94 7.14
C SER A 20 -6.50 -3.11 7.52
N LYS A 21 -5.41 -2.84 8.26
CA LYS A 21 -4.53 -3.90 8.77
C LYS A 21 -5.25 -4.80 9.78
N ALA A 22 -6.02 -4.22 10.70
CA ALA A 22 -6.76 -4.95 11.72
C ALA A 22 -7.84 -5.89 11.15
N PHE A 23 -8.35 -5.62 9.94
CA PHE A 23 -9.31 -6.47 9.24
C PHE A 23 -8.84 -7.92 9.08
N TRP A 24 -7.52 -8.14 8.99
CA TRP A 24 -6.94 -9.48 8.85
C TRP A 24 -6.95 -10.32 10.14
N GLY A 25 -7.53 -9.81 11.23
CA GLY A 25 -7.67 -10.55 12.49
C GLY A 25 -6.45 -10.51 13.41
N TYR A 26 -5.47 -9.63 13.13
CA TYR A 26 -4.35 -9.39 14.05
C TYR A 26 -4.83 -8.80 15.38
N SER A 27 -4.16 -9.15 16.48
CA SER A 27 -4.48 -8.61 17.80
C SER A 27 -4.26 -7.10 17.87
N LYS A 28 -4.96 -6.43 18.80
CA LYS A 28 -4.78 -4.99 19.02
C LYS A 28 -3.32 -4.65 19.37
N ASP A 29 -2.67 -5.47 20.18
CA ASP A 29 -1.28 -5.26 20.59
C ASP A 29 -0.31 -5.34 19.41
N LEU A 30 -0.53 -6.27 18.47
CA LEU A 30 0.27 -6.35 17.25
C LEU A 30 0.04 -5.13 16.35
N ILE A 31 -1.21 -4.72 16.15
CA ILE A 31 -1.53 -3.52 15.37
C ILE A 31 -0.87 -2.28 15.99
N GLU A 32 -0.90 -2.17 17.32
CA GLU A 32 -0.26 -1.06 18.04
C GLU A 32 1.27 -1.10 17.89
N SER A 33 1.88 -2.29 17.98
CA SER A 33 3.33 -2.45 17.76
C SER A 33 3.77 -1.99 16.37
N TRP A 34 2.90 -2.09 15.38
CA TRP A 34 3.13 -1.64 14.00
C TRP A 34 2.69 -0.20 13.74
N ARG A 35 2.18 0.53 14.74
CA ARG A 35 1.65 1.88 14.53
C ARG A 35 2.67 2.79 13.84
N LYS A 36 3.93 2.72 14.24
CA LYS A 36 5.01 3.52 13.65
C LYS A 36 5.16 3.23 12.15
N ASP A 37 5.17 1.96 11.78
CA ASP A 37 5.35 1.50 10.38
C ASP A 37 4.10 1.81 9.53
N LEU A 38 2.92 1.86 10.15
CA LEU A 38 1.65 2.18 9.50
C LEU A 38 1.32 3.68 9.52
N THR A 39 2.20 4.52 10.06
CA THR A 39 1.99 5.97 10.14
C THR A 39 2.41 6.66 8.85
N ILE A 40 1.45 7.31 8.19
CA ILE A 40 1.70 8.17 7.03
C ILE A 40 2.03 9.56 7.55
N THR A 41 3.25 10.01 7.32
CA THR A 41 3.70 11.34 7.75
C THR A 41 3.48 12.40 6.67
N SER A 42 3.37 13.67 7.05
CA SER A 42 3.35 14.77 6.08
C SER A 42 4.59 14.81 5.19
N LYS A 43 5.75 14.41 5.73
CA LYS A 43 7.00 14.27 4.98
C LYS A 43 6.88 13.19 3.90
N MET A 44 6.34 12.02 4.23
CA MET A 44 6.09 10.96 3.25
C MET A 44 5.17 11.44 2.11
N ILE A 45 4.13 12.22 2.42
CA ILE A 45 3.25 12.79 1.40
C ILE A 45 3.97 13.83 0.52
N SER A 46 4.98 14.52 1.06
CA SER A 46 5.78 15.49 0.30
C SER A 46 6.86 14.80 -0.56
N ASP A 47 7.43 13.70 -0.08
CA ASP A 47 8.59 13.05 -0.68
C ASP A 47 8.19 11.94 -1.68
N CYS A 48 6.96 11.42 -1.56
CA CYS A 48 6.46 10.30 -2.35
C CYS A 48 5.19 10.65 -3.14
N SER A 49 4.85 9.82 -4.12
CA SER A 49 3.57 9.88 -4.83
C SER A 49 2.47 9.22 -4.00
N VAL A 50 1.63 10.01 -3.33
CA VAL A 50 0.52 9.50 -2.50
C VAL A 50 -0.82 9.84 -3.12
N TYR A 51 -1.63 8.83 -3.41
CA TYR A 51 -2.96 8.99 -4.00
C TYR A 51 -4.03 8.33 -3.16
N LYS A 52 -5.21 8.94 -3.11
CA LYS A 52 -6.36 8.50 -2.33
C LYS A 52 -7.58 8.27 -3.22
N PHE A 53 -8.38 7.27 -2.89
CA PHE A 53 -9.67 7.00 -3.50
C PHE A 53 -10.78 7.61 -2.66
N VAL A 54 -11.58 8.50 -3.25
CA VAL A 54 -12.69 9.19 -2.56
C VAL A 54 -14.04 8.65 -3.07
N VAL A 55 -14.94 8.34 -2.14
CA VAL A 55 -16.36 7.97 -2.34
C VAL A 55 -17.20 8.85 -1.42
N ASP A 56 -18.17 9.60 -1.96
CA ASP A 56 -19.07 10.46 -1.18
C ASP A 56 -18.33 11.29 -0.11
N GLU A 57 -17.29 12.02 -0.56
CA GLU A 57 -16.40 12.86 0.26
C GLU A 57 -15.51 12.11 1.28
N SER A 58 -15.69 10.79 1.42
CA SER A 58 -14.92 9.95 2.32
C SER A 58 -13.75 9.26 1.61
N ILE A 59 -12.59 9.19 2.27
CA ILE A 59 -11.45 8.44 1.76
C ILE A 59 -11.69 6.94 2.01
N ALA A 60 -11.86 6.18 0.93
CA ALA A 60 -12.10 4.74 0.96
C ALA A 60 -10.80 3.91 1.00
N GLY A 61 -9.70 4.47 0.53
CA GLY A 61 -8.40 3.80 0.47
C GLY A 61 -7.33 4.71 -0.14
N PHE A 62 -6.09 4.27 -0.13
CA PHE A 62 -4.96 5.02 -0.67
C PHE A 62 -3.82 4.10 -1.06
N TYR A 63 -2.84 4.65 -1.76
CA TYR A 63 -1.53 4.04 -1.91
C TYR A 63 -0.40 5.08 -1.76
N VAL A 64 0.78 4.59 -1.39
CA VAL A 64 2.05 5.33 -1.37
C VAL A 64 2.99 4.67 -2.36
N LEU A 65 3.53 5.46 -3.29
CA LEU A 65 4.48 5.03 -4.29
C LEU A 65 5.77 5.83 -4.12
N ASN A 66 6.86 5.12 -3.86
CA ASN A 66 8.19 5.73 -3.67
C ASN A 66 8.70 6.31 -4.99
N LEU A 67 9.79 7.09 -4.93
CA LEU A 67 10.50 7.51 -6.14
C LEU A 67 11.20 6.28 -6.78
N PRO A 68 11.27 6.21 -8.12
CA PRO A 68 11.93 5.11 -8.80
C PRO A 68 13.43 5.06 -8.47
N LYS A 69 13.97 3.84 -8.32
CA LYS A 69 15.39 3.55 -8.17
C LYS A 69 15.79 2.46 -9.17
N GLU A 70 16.82 2.72 -9.97
CA GLU A 70 17.38 1.74 -10.94
C GLU A 70 16.31 1.11 -11.87
N ASN A 71 15.36 1.92 -12.32
CA ASN A 71 14.19 1.51 -13.13
C ASN A 71 13.17 0.61 -12.42
N SER A 72 13.26 0.43 -11.11
CA SER A 72 12.21 -0.21 -10.30
C SER A 72 11.54 0.84 -9.41
N ILE A 73 10.28 0.65 -9.08
CA ILE A 73 9.54 1.52 -8.16
C ILE A 73 8.88 0.70 -7.07
N GLU A 74 8.81 1.23 -5.86
CA GLU A 74 8.23 0.51 -4.73
C GLU A 74 6.84 1.03 -4.41
N LEU A 75 5.86 0.12 -4.41
CA LEU A 75 4.54 0.34 -3.83
C LEU A 75 4.65 0.10 -2.32
N GLU A 76 5.02 1.15 -1.60
CA GLU A 76 5.26 1.14 -0.15
C GLU A 76 4.01 0.73 0.64
N MET A 77 2.86 1.29 0.27
CA MET A 77 1.58 1.01 0.95
C MET A 77 0.44 0.96 -0.05
N LEU A 78 -0.51 0.05 0.18
CA LEU A 78 -1.83 0.07 -0.44
C LEU A 78 -2.85 -0.46 0.57
N PHE A 79 -3.77 0.41 0.99
CA PHE A 79 -4.79 0.08 1.99
C PHE A 79 -6.17 0.51 1.53
N VAL A 80 -7.17 -0.30 1.88
CA VAL A 80 -8.59 -0.04 1.60
C VAL A 80 -9.37 -0.30 2.88
N LEU A 81 -10.27 0.61 3.23
CA LEU A 81 -11.15 0.43 4.39
C LEU A 81 -12.00 -0.84 4.25
N PRO A 82 -12.25 -1.58 5.35
CA PRO A 82 -12.98 -2.86 5.32
C PRO A 82 -14.33 -2.80 4.59
N ASN A 83 -15.10 -1.73 4.82
CA ASN A 83 -16.40 -1.52 4.18
C ASN A 83 -16.35 -1.39 2.64
N PHE A 84 -15.15 -1.28 2.07
CA PHE A 84 -14.90 -1.17 0.64
C PHE A 84 -14.06 -2.32 0.06
N ILE A 85 -13.62 -3.27 0.89
CA ILE A 85 -12.96 -4.49 0.42
C ILE A 85 -13.96 -5.32 -0.41
N GLY A 86 -13.46 -5.97 -1.47
CA GLY A 86 -14.29 -6.74 -2.41
C GLY A 86 -15.05 -5.89 -3.44
N LYS A 87 -15.02 -4.54 -3.35
CA LYS A 87 -15.73 -3.64 -4.28
C LYS A 87 -14.85 -3.14 -5.44
N GLY A 88 -13.69 -3.75 -5.66
CA GLY A 88 -12.77 -3.38 -6.75
C GLY A 88 -11.94 -2.10 -6.54
N ILE A 89 -12.03 -1.43 -5.38
CA ILE A 89 -11.24 -0.21 -5.08
C ILE A 89 -9.74 -0.49 -5.07
N GLY A 90 -9.29 -1.56 -4.39
CA GLY A 90 -7.88 -1.93 -4.35
C GLY A 90 -7.30 -2.20 -5.75
N LYS A 91 -8.07 -2.83 -6.64
CA LYS A 91 -7.70 -3.03 -8.05
C LYS A 91 -7.51 -1.69 -8.77
N GLN A 92 -8.43 -0.74 -8.59
CA GLN A 92 -8.35 0.57 -9.24
C GLN A 92 -7.14 1.37 -8.73
N LEU A 93 -6.88 1.36 -7.42
CA LEU A 93 -5.70 1.99 -6.82
C LEU A 93 -4.40 1.39 -7.37
N LEU A 94 -4.30 0.06 -7.42
CA LEU A 94 -3.12 -0.64 -7.93
C LEU A 94 -2.89 -0.34 -9.43
N PHE A 95 -3.94 -0.34 -10.24
CA PHE A 95 -3.83 -0.05 -11.67
C PHE A 95 -3.42 1.41 -11.90
N HIS A 96 -3.95 2.34 -11.11
CA HIS A 96 -3.50 3.72 -11.14
C HIS A 96 -2.01 3.84 -10.74
N ALA A 97 -1.55 3.06 -9.75
CA ALA A 97 -0.13 3.02 -9.39
C ALA A 97 0.76 2.49 -10.55
N PHE A 98 0.28 1.52 -11.34
CA PHE A 98 1.00 1.06 -12.54
C PHE A 98 1.13 2.16 -13.59
N GLU A 99 0.08 2.94 -13.85
CA GLU A 99 0.15 4.06 -14.78
C GLU A 99 1.14 5.12 -14.30
N LYS A 100 1.17 5.42 -12.98
CA LYS A 100 2.18 6.32 -12.41
C LYS A 100 3.60 5.77 -12.50
N ALA A 101 3.79 4.47 -12.29
CA ALA A 101 5.08 3.84 -12.49
C ALA A 101 5.61 3.99 -13.93
N LYS A 102 4.73 3.85 -14.94
CA LYS A 102 5.07 4.07 -16.35
C LYS A 102 5.44 5.52 -16.63
N GLU A 103 4.72 6.48 -16.06
CA GLU A 103 5.07 7.92 -16.15
C GLU A 103 6.47 8.19 -15.58
N TYR A 104 6.87 7.45 -14.55
CA TYR A 104 8.23 7.48 -13.97
C TYR A 104 9.27 6.67 -14.75
N LYS A 105 8.91 6.06 -15.89
CA LYS A 105 9.76 5.16 -16.70
C LYS A 105 10.30 3.96 -15.92
N ALA A 106 9.61 3.55 -14.86
CA ALA A 106 9.92 2.32 -14.16
C ALA A 106 9.54 1.12 -15.05
N LYS A 107 10.40 0.10 -15.08
CA LYS A 107 10.21 -1.17 -15.78
C LYS A 107 9.61 -2.23 -14.89
N SER A 108 9.73 -2.08 -13.57
CA SER A 108 9.14 -3.00 -12.61
C SER A 108 8.63 -2.29 -11.37
N MET A 109 7.66 -2.92 -10.70
CA MET A 109 7.17 -2.51 -9.39
C MET A 109 7.39 -3.61 -8.38
N ARG A 110 7.92 -3.23 -7.22
CA ARG A 110 8.15 -4.11 -6.07
C ARG A 110 7.25 -3.71 -4.90
N LEU A 111 6.97 -4.68 -4.03
CA LEU A 111 6.27 -4.45 -2.77
C LEU A 111 6.66 -5.49 -1.72
N LEU A 112 6.45 -5.14 -0.45
CA LEU A 112 6.50 -6.06 0.67
C LEU A 112 5.06 -6.41 1.07
N ALA A 113 4.63 -7.64 0.80
CA ALA A 113 3.25 -8.05 0.98
C ALA A 113 2.97 -8.47 2.43
N ASP A 114 1.78 -8.13 2.93
CA ASP A 114 1.17 -8.94 4.00
C ASP A 114 0.82 -10.33 3.45
N PRO A 115 1.08 -11.43 4.18
CA PRO A 115 0.73 -12.78 3.72
C PRO A 115 -0.72 -12.92 3.26
N ASN A 116 -1.66 -12.23 3.91
CA ASN A 116 -3.08 -12.28 3.54
C ASN A 116 -3.40 -11.53 2.22
N ALA A 117 -2.52 -10.63 1.80
CA ALA A 117 -2.67 -9.86 0.56
C ALA A 117 -1.95 -10.51 -0.64
N VAL A 118 -1.16 -11.56 -0.45
CA VAL A 118 -0.44 -12.25 -1.53
C VAL A 118 -1.37 -12.70 -2.65
N PRO A 119 -2.51 -13.38 -2.41
CA PRO A 119 -3.40 -13.80 -3.49
C PRO A 119 -3.96 -12.62 -4.31
N PHE A 120 -4.16 -11.46 -3.65
CA PHE A 120 -4.58 -10.25 -4.35
C PHE A 120 -3.49 -9.80 -5.34
N TYR A 121 -2.23 -9.74 -4.93
CA TYR A 121 -1.13 -9.31 -5.80
C TYR A 121 -0.78 -10.35 -6.88
N GLU A 122 -0.79 -11.64 -6.57
CA GLU A 122 -0.57 -12.72 -7.57
C GLU A 122 -1.61 -12.64 -8.68
N SER A 123 -2.89 -12.44 -8.33
CA SER A 123 -3.97 -12.25 -9.32
C SER A 123 -3.82 -10.98 -10.20
N LYS A 124 -2.80 -10.16 -9.94
CA LYS A 124 -2.46 -8.92 -10.67
C LYS A 124 -1.09 -9.03 -11.36
N GLY A 125 -0.51 -10.22 -11.39
CA GLY A 125 0.71 -10.54 -12.10
C GLY A 125 1.99 -10.30 -11.30
N PHE A 126 1.90 -10.12 -9.99
CA PHE A 126 3.09 -10.13 -9.14
C PHE A 126 3.54 -11.57 -8.88
N THR A 127 4.85 -11.76 -8.76
CA THR A 127 5.47 -13.01 -8.34
C THR A 127 6.32 -12.78 -7.09
N ILE A 128 6.42 -13.80 -6.23
CA ILE A 128 7.31 -13.78 -5.06
C ILE A 128 8.75 -14.01 -5.55
N ILE A 129 9.67 -13.15 -5.12
CA ILE A 129 11.10 -13.25 -5.46
C ILE A 129 12.01 -13.40 -4.25
N ASP A 130 11.54 -13.01 -3.08
CA ASP A 130 12.31 -13.06 -1.84
C ASP A 130 11.35 -13.00 -0.65
N LYS A 131 11.90 -13.06 0.56
CA LYS A 131 11.19 -12.83 1.81
C LYS A 131 12.03 -12.01 2.77
N LYS A 132 11.40 -11.10 3.51
CA LYS A 132 12.05 -10.27 4.52
C LYS A 132 11.49 -10.59 5.89
N GLU A 133 12.34 -10.79 6.88
CA GLU A 133 11.89 -10.93 8.26
C GLU A 133 11.19 -9.64 8.73
N SER A 134 10.07 -9.82 9.42
CA SER A 134 9.26 -8.72 9.95
C SER A 134 9.73 -8.32 11.36
N SER A 135 9.10 -7.33 11.96
CA SER A 135 9.32 -6.98 13.37
C SER A 135 8.83 -8.04 14.36
N ILE A 136 8.05 -9.02 13.90
CA ILE A 136 7.70 -10.22 14.66
C ILE A 136 8.74 -11.30 14.36
N GLU A 137 9.36 -11.83 15.42
CA GLU A 137 10.31 -12.94 15.37
C GLU A 137 9.72 -14.14 14.60
N ASP A 138 10.55 -14.76 13.75
CA ASP A 138 10.19 -15.91 12.90
C ASP A 138 9.05 -15.66 11.88
N ARG A 139 8.60 -14.41 11.71
CA ARG A 139 7.60 -14.05 10.70
C ARG A 139 8.25 -13.37 9.50
N PHE A 140 8.08 -13.97 8.32
CA PHE A 140 8.59 -13.46 7.05
C PHE A 140 7.48 -12.87 6.18
N LEU A 141 7.75 -11.72 5.58
CA LEU A 141 6.89 -11.03 4.63
C LEU A 141 7.39 -11.28 3.20
N PRO A 142 6.54 -11.73 2.26
CA PRO A 142 6.94 -11.93 0.87
C PRO A 142 7.31 -10.62 0.19
N VAL A 143 8.47 -10.61 -0.46
CA VAL A 143 8.84 -9.56 -1.41
C VAL A 143 8.35 -9.98 -2.78
N MET A 144 7.51 -9.15 -3.38
CA MET A 144 6.89 -9.44 -4.66
C MET A 144 7.29 -8.41 -5.72
N ILE A 145 7.36 -8.84 -6.98
CA ILE A 145 7.69 -7.98 -8.13
C ILE A 145 6.74 -8.23 -9.30
N LYS A 146 6.52 -7.20 -10.10
CA LYS A 146 5.84 -7.26 -11.39
C LYS A 146 6.56 -6.36 -12.40
N GLU A 147 6.79 -6.85 -13.62
CA GLU A 147 7.22 -6.02 -14.76
C GLU A 147 6.06 -5.15 -15.28
N ILE A 148 6.34 -3.87 -15.59
CA ILE A 148 5.36 -2.82 -15.93
C ILE A 148 5.43 -2.41 -17.40
#